data_AF-A0A420DL60-F1
#
_entry.id   AF-A0A420DL60-F1
#
_cell.length_a   1.000
_cell.length_b   1.000
_cell.length_c   1.000
_cell.angle_alpha   90.00
_cell.angle_beta   90.00
_cell.angle_gamma   90.00
#
_symmetry.space_group_name_H-M   'P 1'
#
loop_
_entity.id
_entity.type
_entity.pdbx_description
1 polymer ?
#
loop_
_entity_poly.entity_id
_entity_poly.type
_entity_poly.pdbx_seq_one_letter_code
_entity_poly.pdbx_strand_id
1 'polypeptide(L)'
;MTDKSYKQMKVLKSYLPEIYFALAILYYWSLTALIINYIAIGLLIILGILILTKNNTLGIVISCILILLNLYLVLALLSEFSEFETFNANAKKLLGIGVLFIGSNLFFAFRLLFKYLKAQVKKESKVLKVSKNH
;
A
#
# COMPACT_ATOMS: atom_id res chain seq x y z
N MET A 1 -6.35 22.15 -22.15
CA MET A 1 -5.60 20.96 -21.69
C MET A 1 -5.59 19.93 -22.82
N THR A 2 -4.43 19.50 -23.30
CA THR A 2 -4.32 18.63 -24.50
C THR A 2 -4.70 17.17 -24.20
N ASP A 3 -5.25 16.44 -25.17
CA ASP A 3 -5.66 15.01 -25.05
C ASP A 3 -4.52 14.12 -24.50
N LYS A 4 -3.28 14.41 -24.91
CA LYS A 4 -2.07 13.76 -24.39
C LYS A 4 -1.90 13.93 -22.87
N SER A 5 -2.13 15.14 -22.35
CA SER A 5 -2.01 15.43 -20.91
C SER A 5 -3.08 14.71 -20.10
N TYR A 6 -4.31 14.63 -20.61
CA TYR A 6 -5.40 13.90 -19.98
C TYR A 6 -5.10 12.39 -19.85
N LYS A 7 -4.59 11.78 -20.93
CA LYS A 7 -4.24 10.35 -20.96
C LYS A 7 -3.15 10.00 -19.94
N GLN A 8 -2.11 10.83 -19.82
CA GLN A 8 -1.02 10.61 -18.84
C GLN A 8 -1.52 10.70 -17.39
N MET A 9 -2.40 11.66 -17.09
CA MET A 9 -3.00 11.81 -15.76
C MET A 9 -3.81 10.58 -15.35
N LYS A 10 -4.51 9.95 -16.30
CA LYS A 10 -5.29 8.72 -16.06
C LYS A 10 -4.38 7.52 -15.75
N VAL A 11 -3.22 7.43 -16.41
CA VAL A 11 -2.23 6.38 -16.16
C VAL A 11 -1.64 6.53 -14.76
N LEU A 12 -1.21 7.74 -14.39
CA LEU A 12 -0.62 8.01 -13.08
C LEU A 12 -1.60 7.68 -11.94
N LYS A 13 -2.87 8.08 -12.11
CA LYS A 13 -3.94 7.74 -11.14
C LYS A 13 -4.11 6.23 -10.94
N SER A 14 -3.81 5.42 -11.94
CA SER A 14 -3.93 3.96 -11.82
C SER A 14 -2.86 3.32 -10.94
N TYR A 15 -1.70 3.97 -10.78
CA TYR A 15 -0.58 3.49 -9.94
C TYR A 15 -0.50 4.21 -8.59
N LEU A 16 -1.54 4.95 -8.20
CA LEU A 16 -1.54 5.70 -6.94
C LEU A 16 -1.22 4.83 -5.72
N PRO A 17 -1.79 3.62 -5.55
CA PRO A 17 -1.46 2.78 -4.41
C PRO A 17 0.02 2.35 -4.40
N GLU A 18 0.57 1.96 -5.54
CA GLU A 18 1.98 1.56 -5.63
C GLU A 18 2.93 2.72 -5.39
N ILE A 19 2.63 3.90 -5.96
CA ILE A 19 3.43 5.12 -5.73
C ILE A 19 3.40 5.49 -4.25
N TYR A 20 2.23 5.42 -3.61
CA TYR A 20 2.11 5.67 -2.18
C TYR A 20 3.00 4.72 -1.37
N PHE A 21 2.97 3.42 -1.64
CA PHE A 21 3.81 2.47 -0.91
C PHE A 21 5.30 2.66 -1.17
N ALA A 22 5.69 3.04 -2.38
CA ALA A 22 7.08 3.40 -2.66
C ALA A 22 7.52 4.59 -1.79
N LEU A 23 6.68 5.64 -1.69
CA LEU A 23 6.94 6.79 -0.83
C LEU A 23 6.94 6.42 0.66
N ALA A 24 6.06 5.53 1.10
CA ALA A 24 6.02 5.05 2.49
C ALA A 24 7.30 4.28 2.86
N ILE A 25 7.81 3.44 1.94
CA ILE A 25 9.08 2.72 2.13
C ILE A 25 10.26 3.70 2.18
N LEU A 26 10.29 4.70 1.29
CA LEU A 26 11.34 5.73 1.30
C LEU A 26 11.28 6.60 2.56
N TYR A 27 10.08 6.91 3.05
CA TYR A 27 9.90 7.60 4.32
C TYR A 27 10.44 6.77 5.48
N TYR A 28 10.07 5.48 5.56
CA TYR A 28 10.64 4.54 6.52
C TYR A 28 12.17 4.52 6.45
N TRP A 29 12.75 4.40 5.25
CA TRP A 29 14.20 4.38 5.07
C TRP A 29 14.82 5.69 5.57
N SER A 30 14.23 6.84 5.28
CA SER A 30 14.73 8.15 5.75
C SER A 30 14.76 8.29 7.28
N LEU A 31 13.90 7.55 7.99
CA LEU A 31 13.89 7.50 9.45
C LEU A 31 14.97 6.58 10.01
N THR A 32 15.56 5.71 9.20
CA THR A 32 16.68 4.86 9.61
C THR A 32 17.99 5.62 9.44
N ALA A 33 18.86 5.61 10.46
CA ALA A 33 20.19 6.21 10.40
C ALA A 33 21.19 5.42 9.52
N LEU A 34 20.69 4.53 8.65
CA LEU A 34 21.47 3.63 7.81
C LEU A 34 21.39 4.08 6.36
N ILE A 35 22.56 4.38 5.77
CA ILE A 35 22.68 4.69 4.34
C ILE A 35 22.19 3.51 3.50
N ILE A 36 22.53 2.28 3.90
CA ILE A 36 22.09 1.05 3.25
C ILE A 36 21.12 0.32 4.19
N ASN A 37 19.85 0.24 3.78
CA ASN A 37 18.82 -0.51 4.48
C ASN A 37 18.33 -1.67 3.60
N TYR A 38 18.82 -2.88 3.86
CA TYR A 38 18.49 -4.07 3.08
C TYR A 38 16.98 -4.39 3.08
N ILE A 39 16.27 -4.08 4.17
CA ILE A 39 14.82 -4.29 4.28
C ILE A 39 14.09 -3.33 3.32
N ALA A 40 14.43 -2.03 3.37
CA ALA A 40 13.82 -1.04 2.49
C ALA A 40 14.09 -1.36 1.00
N ILE A 41 15.32 -1.76 0.68
CA ILE A 41 15.71 -2.19 -0.67
C ILE A 41 14.88 -3.41 -1.11
N GLY A 42 14.77 -4.44 -0.26
CA GLY A 42 13.98 -5.63 -0.54
C GLY A 42 12.50 -5.32 -0.81
N LEU A 43 11.90 -4.44 0.02
CA LEU A 43 10.52 -3.98 -0.17
C LEU A 43 10.32 -3.23 -1.49
N LEU A 44 11.26 -2.35 -1.86
CA LEU A 44 11.22 -1.63 -3.14
C LEU A 44 11.36 -2.58 -4.33
N ILE A 45 12.21 -3.62 -4.23
CA ILE A 45 12.34 -4.64 -5.28
C ILE A 45 11.04 -5.43 -5.44
N ILE A 46 10.43 -5.89 -4.35
CA ILE A 46 9.15 -6.61 -4.38
C ILE A 46 8.06 -5.74 -5.03
N LEU A 47 7.99 -4.46 -4.64
CA LEU A 47 7.05 -3.52 -5.22
C LEU A 47 7.34 -3.26 -6.71
N GLY A 48 8.61 -3.16 -7.08
CA GLY A 48 9.05 -3.05 -8.48
C GLY A 48 8.61 -4.25 -9.32
N ILE A 49 8.81 -5.47 -8.80
CA ILE A 49 8.34 -6.71 -9.45
C ILE A 49 6.82 -6.67 -9.61
N LEU A 50 6.06 -6.22 -8.60
CA LEU A 50 4.61 -6.08 -8.70
C LEU A 50 4.20 -5.11 -9.82
N ILE A 51 4.87 -3.95 -9.94
CA ILE A 51 4.59 -2.95 -10.97
C ILE A 51 4.90 -3.47 -12.37
N LEU A 52 6.03 -4.18 -12.54
CA LEU A 52 6.48 -4.70 -13.82
C LEU A 52 5.62 -5.88 -14.29
N THR A 53 5.40 -6.87 -13.41
CA THR A 53 4.66 -8.10 -13.76
C THR A 53 3.15 -7.89 -13.79
N LYS A 54 2.63 -6.91 -13.03
CA LYS A 54 1.19 -6.68 -12.82
C LYS A 54 0.44 -7.96 -12.46
N ASN A 55 1.12 -8.87 -11.77
CA ASN A 55 0.56 -10.16 -11.40
C ASN A 55 -0.54 -9.94 -10.34
N ASN A 56 -1.77 -10.32 -10.68
CA ASN A 56 -2.93 -10.16 -9.82
C ASN A 56 -2.79 -10.88 -8.49
N THR A 57 -2.31 -12.12 -8.50
CA THR A 57 -2.13 -12.92 -7.29
C THR A 57 -1.10 -12.27 -6.37
N LEU A 58 0.04 -11.84 -6.91
CA LEU A 58 1.06 -11.12 -6.12
C LEU A 58 0.49 -9.83 -5.54
N GLY A 59 -0.25 -9.05 -6.32
CA GLY A 59 -0.88 -7.82 -5.84
C GLY A 59 -1.86 -8.04 -4.69
N ILE A 60 -2.67 -9.10 -4.77
CA ILE A 60 -3.60 -9.49 -3.70
C ILE A 60 -2.82 -9.91 -2.44
N VAL A 61 -1.83 -10.80 -2.59
CA VAL A 61 -1.02 -11.29 -1.46
C VAL A 61 -0.29 -10.13 -0.77
N ILE A 62 0.37 -9.27 -1.52
CA ILE A 62 1.07 -8.09 -0.98
C ILE A 62 0.09 -7.17 -0.26
N SER A 63 -1.09 -6.92 -0.84
CA SER A 63 -2.09 -6.07 -0.19
C SER A 63 -2.59 -6.65 1.13
N CYS A 64 -2.83 -7.97 1.19
CA CYS A 64 -3.24 -8.64 2.43
C CYS A 64 -2.15 -8.57 3.50
N ILE A 65 -0.88 -8.80 3.15
CA ILE A 65 0.25 -8.66 4.07
C ILE A 65 0.32 -7.22 4.60
N LEU A 66 0.20 -6.21 3.73
CA LEU A 66 0.23 -4.81 4.14
C LEU A 66 -0.92 -4.46 5.08
N ILE A 67 -2.13 -4.97 4.84
CA ILE A 67 -3.28 -4.79 5.75
C ILE A 67 -2.99 -5.42 7.11
N LEU A 68 -2.54 -6.68 7.14
CA LEU A 68 -2.25 -7.39 8.40
C LEU A 68 -1.14 -6.68 9.20
N LEU A 69 -0.07 -6.24 8.53
CA LEU A 69 1.00 -5.46 9.17
C LEU A 69 0.47 -4.16 9.76
N ASN A 70 -0.41 -3.44 9.06
CA ASN A 70 -0.99 -2.21 9.60
C ASN A 70 -1.98 -2.47 10.74
N LEU A 71 -2.74 -3.56 10.70
CA LEU A 71 -3.59 -3.96 11.83
C LEU A 71 -2.73 -4.31 13.06
N TYR A 72 -1.60 -4.97 12.86
CA TYR A 72 -0.62 -5.18 13.93
C TYR A 72 -0.09 -3.84 14.49
N LEU A 73 0.21 -2.87 13.62
CA LEU A 73 0.61 -1.52 14.07
C LEU A 73 -0.50 -0.78 14.83
N VAL A 74 -1.77 -0.98 14.47
CA VAL A 74 -2.90 -0.44 15.27
C VAL A 74 -2.86 -1.02 16.68
N LEU A 75 -2.69 -2.33 16.81
CA LEU A 75 -2.60 -2.99 18.12
C LEU A 75 -1.41 -2.46 18.93
N ALA A 76 -0.25 -2.30 18.30
CA ALA A 76 0.93 -1.73 18.93
C ALA A 76 0.69 -0.28 19.40
N LEU A 77 0.08 0.55 18.55
CA LEU A 77 -0.26 1.93 18.89
C LEU A 77 -1.23 2.01 20.08
N LEU A 78 -2.25 1.14 20.11
CA LEU A 78 -3.21 1.06 21.21
C LEU A 78 -2.54 0.60 22.51
N SER A 79 -1.60 -0.35 22.42
CA SER A 79 -0.82 -0.83 23.56
C SER A 79 0.02 0.30 24.15
N GLU A 80 0.81 1.00 23.33
CA GLU A 80 1.65 2.12 23.79
C GLU A 80 0.77 3.28 24.31
N PHE A 81 -0.36 3.55 23.66
CA PHE A 81 -1.30 4.57 24.12
C PHE A 81 -1.89 4.25 25.51
N SER A 82 -2.09 2.97 25.85
CA SER A 82 -2.64 2.55 27.13
C SER A 82 -1.69 2.76 28.32
N GLU A 83 -0.39 2.91 28.07
CA GLU A 83 0.61 3.17 29.12
C GLU A 83 0.62 4.64 29.57
N PHE A 84 -0.02 5.54 28.83
CA PHE A 84 -0.11 6.94 29.23
C PHE A 84 -1.17 7.13 30.32
N GLU A 85 -0.73 7.49 31.51
CA GLU A 85 -1.63 7.84 32.63
C GLU A 85 -2.45 9.12 32.35
N THR A 86 -1.93 10.01 31.51
CA THR A 86 -2.60 11.27 31.16
C THR A 86 -2.45 11.60 29.68
N PHE A 87 -3.45 12.30 29.13
CA PHE A 87 -3.46 12.72 27.73
C PHE A 87 -2.54 13.94 27.47
N ASN A 88 -1.26 13.73 27.69
CA ASN A 88 -0.20 14.73 27.60
C ASN A 88 0.25 14.98 26.14
N ALA A 89 1.25 15.85 25.97
CA ALA A 89 1.77 16.22 24.65
C ALA A 89 2.33 15.02 23.86
N ASN A 90 2.94 14.05 24.56
CA ASN A 90 3.51 12.85 23.95
C ASN A 90 2.40 11.91 23.46
N ALA A 91 1.39 11.67 24.28
CA ALA A 91 0.21 10.86 23.91
C ALA A 91 -0.51 11.44 22.67
N LYS A 92 -0.68 12.77 22.62
CA LYS A 92 -1.27 13.47 21.46
C LYS A 92 -0.41 13.31 20.21
N LYS A 93 0.91 13.44 20.32
CA LYS A 93 1.84 13.29 19.19
C LYS A 93 1.83 11.86 18.66
N LEU A 94 1.86 10.87 19.56
CA LEU A 94 1.81 9.45 19.22
C LEU A 94 0.52 9.11 18.46
N LEU A 95 -0.66 9.46 19.02
CA LEU A 95 -1.93 9.23 18.32
C LEU A 95 -2.04 10.01 17.02
N GLY A 96 -1.68 11.30 17.01
CA GLY A 96 -1.82 12.14 15.84
C GLY A 96 -1.02 11.61 14.65
N ILE A 97 0.28 11.38 14.83
CA ILE A 97 1.17 10.90 13.77
C ILE A 97 0.88 9.43 13.45
N GLY A 98 0.71 8.60 14.48
CA GLY A 98 0.46 7.17 14.34
C GLY A 98 -0.82 6.87 13.58
N VAL A 99 -1.95 7.49 13.97
CA VAL A 99 -3.24 7.30 13.30
C VAL A 99 -3.21 7.81 11.86
N LEU A 100 -2.59 8.97 11.60
CA LEU A 100 -2.49 9.49 10.23
C LEU A 100 -1.67 8.57 9.33
N PHE A 101 -0.53 8.07 9.82
CA PHE A 101 0.34 7.19 9.06
C PHE A 101 -0.33 5.82 8.81
N ILE A 102 -0.83 5.18 9.86
CA ILE A 102 -1.47 3.85 9.78
C ILE A 102 -2.77 3.93 8.96
N GLY A 103 -3.58 4.98 9.18
CA GLY A 103 -4.82 5.20 8.44
C GLY A 103 -4.57 5.40 6.94
N SER A 104 -3.55 6.18 6.58
CA SER A 104 -3.14 6.35 5.18
C SER A 104 -2.68 5.02 4.57
N ASN A 105 -1.86 4.25 5.30
CA ASN A 105 -1.37 2.96 4.83
C ASN A 105 -2.52 1.96 4.60
N LEU A 106 -3.46 1.84 5.54
CA LEU A 106 -4.63 0.99 5.38
C LEU A 106 -5.46 1.42 4.17
N PHE A 107 -5.73 2.71 4.03
CA PHE A 107 -6.51 3.23 2.91
C PHE A 107 -5.91 2.84 1.54
N PHE A 108 -4.60 3.02 1.37
CA PHE A 108 -3.93 2.64 0.14
C PHE A 108 -3.75 1.13 -0.02
N ALA A 109 -3.59 0.37 1.08
CA ALA A 109 -3.54 -1.10 1.03
C ALA A 109 -4.87 -1.68 0.53
N PHE A 110 -6.00 -1.20 1.04
CA PHE A 110 -7.32 -1.60 0.54
C PHE A 110 -7.52 -1.18 -0.92
N ARG A 111 -7.07 0.00 -1.32
CA ARG A 111 -7.11 0.40 -2.75
C ARG A 111 -6.29 -0.51 -3.64
N LEU A 112 -5.10 -0.93 -3.20
CA LEU A 112 -4.25 -1.89 -3.91
C LEU A 112 -4.98 -3.24 -4.02
N LEU A 113 -5.59 -3.73 -2.93
CA LEU A 113 -6.35 -4.97 -2.91
C LEU A 113 -7.52 -4.94 -3.92
N PHE A 114 -8.36 -3.90 -3.86
CA PHE A 114 -9.50 -3.78 -4.76
C PHE A 114 -9.09 -3.62 -6.22
N LYS A 115 -7.96 -2.97 -6.50
CA LYS A 115 -7.41 -2.85 -7.86
C LYS A 115 -7.11 -4.23 -8.44
N TYR A 116 -6.38 -5.07 -7.71
CA TYR A 116 -5.96 -6.38 -8.20
C TYR A 116 -7.08 -7.43 -8.17
N LEU A 117 -8.01 -7.37 -7.21
CA LEU A 117 -9.23 -8.19 -7.22
C LEU A 117 -10.08 -7.90 -8.47
N LYS A 118 -10.34 -6.63 -8.78
CA LYS A 118 -11.09 -6.26 -9.99
C LYS A 118 -10.40 -6.73 -11.27
N ALA A 119 -9.06 -6.64 -11.31
CA ALA A 119 -8.28 -7.12 -12.44
C ALA A 119 -8.35 -8.65 -12.60
N GLN A 120 -8.35 -9.40 -11.49
CA GLN A 120 -8.49 -10.86 -11.46
C GLN A 120 -9.85 -11.31 -11.98
N VAL A 121 -10.94 -10.76 -11.42
CA VAL A 121 -12.31 -11.07 -11.84
C VAL A 121 -12.50 -10.77 -13.33
N LYS A 122 -11.97 -9.64 -13.81
CA LYS A 122 -12.03 -9.29 -15.24
C LYS A 122 -11.28 -10.31 -16.10
N LYS A 123 -10.10 -10.76 -15.69
CA LYS A 123 -9.32 -11.77 -16.41
C LYS A 123 -10.10 -13.09 -16.53
N GLU A 124 -10.67 -13.57 -15.43
CA GLU A 124 -11.45 -14.82 -15.38
C GLU A 124 -12.71 -14.75 -16.25
N SER A 125 -13.46 -13.63 -16.17
CA SER A 125 -14.66 -13.43 -16.99
C SER A 125 -14.38 -13.46 -18.50
N LYS A 126 -13.20 -13.00 -18.93
CA LYS A 126 -12.79 -13.03 -20.34
C LYS A 126 -12.48 -14.45 -20.80
N VAL A 127 -11.81 -15.25 -19.96
CA VAL A 127 -11.49 -16.66 -20.26
C VAL A 127 -12.78 -17.48 -20.42
N LEU A 128 -13.74 -17.29 -19.52
CA LEU A 128 -15.04 -17.98 -19.60
C LEU A 128 -15.83 -17.65 -20.87
N LYS A 129 -15.79 -16.40 -21.33
CA LYS A 129 -16.45 -16.00 -22.59
C LYS A 129 -15.82 -16.66 -23.81
N VAL A 130 -14.49 -16.78 -23.85
CA VAL A 130 -13.79 -17.46 -24.96
C VAL A 130 -14.14 -18.95 -24.97
N SER A 131 -14.16 -19.61 -23.80
CA SER A 131 -14.50 -21.02 -23.70
C SER A 131 -15.94 -21.36 -24.10
N LYS A 132 -16.88 -20.41 -24.06
CA LYS A 132 -18.29 -20.61 -24.46
C LYS A 132 -18.56 -20.38 -25.94
N ASN A 133 -17.61 -19.78 -26.66
CA ASN A 133 -17.72 -19.44 -28.07
C ASN A 133 -16.99 -20.46 -28.98
N HIS A 134 -16.49 -21.54 -28.40
CA HIS A 134 -15.94 -22.73 -29.05
C HIS A 134 -16.79 -23.93 -28.65
#